data_AF-A0A6P8XYI3-F1
#
_entry.id   AF-A0A6P8XYI3-F1
#
_cell.length_a   1.000
_cell.length_b   1.000
_cell.length_c   1.000
_cell.angle_alpha   90.00
_cell.angle_beta   90.00
_cell.angle_gamma   90.00
#
_symmetry.space_group_name_H-M   'P 1'
#
loop_
_entity.id
_entity.type
_entity.pdbx_description
1 polymer ?
#
loop_
_entity_poly.entity_id
_entity_poly.type
_entity_poly.pdbx_seq_one_letter_code
_entity_poly.pdbx_strand_id
1 'polypeptide(L)'
;MLFHKGGPMVGQSRGYAFVTFAQNEGATNALWKLDGTNVGSRSIAVRLAKNIKYDDLQKPKPRIEIPALGTGRREEKISKTEAIRAIEAKLKTLERQADDNLELNTTGREPNVSFIQRYQFNKDRDTLQRSAGLHGKYSKSKSSAPYHHHRPPHSKRH
;
A
#
# COMPACT_ATOMS: atom_id res chain seq x y z
N MET A 1 7.01 -24.63 -0.13
CA MET A 1 6.44 -23.34 -0.61
C MET A 1 6.03 -22.50 0.58
N LEU A 2 6.23 -21.18 0.51
CA LEU A 2 5.87 -20.28 1.60
C LEU A 2 4.52 -19.60 1.31
N PHE A 3 3.63 -19.59 2.29
CA PHE A 3 2.26 -19.09 2.17
C PHE A 3 2.00 -17.93 3.12
N HIS A 4 1.01 -17.10 2.79
CA HIS A 4 0.50 -16.09 3.73
C HIS A 4 -0.23 -16.78 4.89
N LYS A 5 0.13 -16.41 6.14
CA LYS A 5 -0.42 -17.01 7.36
C LYS A 5 -1.69 -16.31 7.89
N GLY A 6 -2.02 -15.12 7.37
CA GLY A 6 -3.18 -14.34 7.80
C GLY A 6 -3.54 -13.23 6.82
N GLY A 7 -4.66 -12.57 7.07
CA GLY A 7 -5.21 -11.53 6.19
C GLY A 7 -5.92 -12.08 4.95
N PRO A 8 -6.34 -11.22 4.01
CA PRO A 8 -7.16 -11.59 2.85
C PRO A 8 -6.45 -12.51 1.85
N MET A 9 -5.12 -12.63 1.94
CA MET A 9 -4.30 -13.50 1.07
C MET A 9 -3.94 -14.83 1.74
N VAL A 10 -4.46 -15.15 2.93
CA VAL A 10 -4.12 -16.37 3.67
C VAL A 10 -4.30 -17.63 2.80
N GLY A 11 -3.33 -18.55 2.86
CA GLY A 11 -3.31 -19.75 2.04
C GLY A 11 -2.83 -19.55 0.59
N GLN A 12 -2.70 -18.31 0.10
CA GLN A 12 -2.06 -18.04 -1.18
C GLN A 12 -0.53 -18.10 -1.06
N SER A 13 0.13 -18.53 -2.14
CA SER A 13 1.59 -18.61 -2.20
C SER A 13 2.21 -17.21 -2.20
N ARG A 14 3.37 -17.05 -1.57
CA ARG A 14 4.07 -15.76 -1.51
C ARG A 14 4.84 -15.41 -2.79
N GLY A 15 4.80 -16.28 -3.80
CA GLY A 15 5.54 -16.08 -5.06
C GLY A 15 7.05 -16.35 -4.97
N TYR A 16 7.54 -16.99 -3.90
CA TYR A 16 8.93 -17.45 -3.79
C TYR A 16 9.05 -18.76 -2.99
N ALA A 17 10.17 -19.45 -3.18
CA ALA A 17 10.54 -20.66 -2.46
C ALA A 17 12.05 -20.72 -2.27
N PHE A 18 12.49 -21.54 -1.32
CA PHE A 18 13.88 -21.92 -1.15
C PHE A 18 14.03 -23.39 -1.50
N VAL A 19 15.07 -23.71 -2.25
CA VAL A 19 15.39 -25.07 -2.70
C VAL A 19 16.77 -25.41 -2.17
N THR A 20 16.88 -26.53 -1.46
CA THR A 20 18.15 -27.05 -0.96
C THR A 20 18.66 -28.10 -1.93
N PHE A 21 19.85 -27.92 -2.46
CA PHE A 21 20.53 -28.90 -3.31
C PHE A 21 21.46 -29.76 -2.48
N ALA A 22 21.62 -31.04 -2.85
CA ALA A 22 22.59 -31.94 -2.21
C ALA A 22 24.04 -31.55 -2.53
N GLN A 23 24.27 -30.98 -3.73
CA GLN A 23 25.59 -30.61 -4.23
C GLN A 23 25.58 -29.15 -4.73
N ASN A 24 26.71 -28.47 -4.57
CA ASN A 24 26.88 -27.09 -5.03
C ASN A 24 26.77 -26.97 -6.57
N GLU A 25 27.27 -27.95 -7.30
CA GLU A 25 27.18 -28.02 -8.77
C GLU A 25 25.72 -28.01 -9.25
N GLY A 26 24.82 -28.70 -8.53
CA GLY A 26 23.39 -28.68 -8.83
C GLY A 26 22.78 -27.28 -8.69
N ALA A 27 23.18 -26.53 -7.65
CA ALA A 27 22.69 -25.18 -7.41
C ALA A 27 23.18 -24.18 -8.46
N THR A 28 24.47 -24.24 -8.83
CA THR A 28 25.07 -23.37 -9.85
C THR A 28 24.50 -23.62 -11.24
N ASN A 29 24.35 -24.89 -11.62
CA ASN A 29 23.73 -25.29 -12.89
C ASN A 29 22.26 -24.84 -12.97
N ALA A 30 21.50 -25.00 -11.88
CA ALA A 30 20.11 -24.52 -11.80
C ALA A 30 20.03 -23.00 -11.93
N LEU A 31 20.92 -22.26 -11.25
CA LEU A 31 21.01 -20.81 -11.37
C LEU A 31 21.22 -20.37 -12.82
N TRP A 32 22.21 -20.93 -13.52
CA TRP A 32 22.52 -20.55 -14.90
C TRP A 32 21.45 -20.94 -15.91
N LYS A 33 20.80 -22.09 -15.72
CA LYS A 33 19.82 -22.59 -16.69
C LYS A 33 18.41 -22.05 -16.49
N LEU A 34 18.04 -21.73 -15.24
CA LEU A 34 16.64 -21.44 -14.89
C LEU A 34 16.40 -19.96 -14.62
N ASP A 35 17.43 -19.17 -14.30
CA ASP A 35 17.24 -17.73 -14.11
C ASP A 35 16.72 -17.07 -15.40
N GLY A 36 15.63 -16.31 -15.27
CA GLY A 36 14.95 -15.66 -16.40
C GLY A 36 14.06 -16.57 -17.25
N THR A 37 14.00 -17.88 -16.98
CA THR A 37 13.15 -18.80 -17.77
C THR A 37 11.66 -18.61 -17.47
N ASN A 38 10.80 -18.90 -18.45
CA ASN A 38 9.35 -18.80 -18.28
C ASN A 38 8.78 -20.08 -17.67
N VAL A 39 8.07 -19.95 -16.55
CA VAL A 39 7.30 -21.02 -15.92
C VAL A 39 5.82 -20.63 -15.92
N GLY A 40 5.03 -21.31 -16.75
CA GLY A 40 3.64 -20.93 -16.99
C GLY A 40 3.55 -19.54 -17.63
N SER A 41 2.86 -18.61 -16.97
CA SER A 41 2.69 -17.23 -17.45
C SER A 41 3.71 -16.23 -16.88
N ARG A 42 4.72 -16.68 -16.12
CA ARG A 42 5.65 -15.78 -15.41
C ARG A 42 7.10 -16.24 -15.57
N SER A 43 8.00 -15.29 -15.82
CA SER A 43 9.44 -15.53 -15.76
C SER A 43 9.88 -15.68 -14.30
N ILE A 44 10.73 -16.67 -14.02
CA ILE A 44 11.28 -16.90 -12.69
C ILE A 44 12.64 -16.22 -12.55
N ALA A 45 12.97 -15.85 -11.31
CA ALA A 45 14.31 -15.38 -10.96
C ALA A 45 14.92 -16.39 -9.97
N VAL A 46 16.14 -16.82 -10.25
CA VAL A 46 16.90 -17.75 -9.41
C VAL A 46 18.10 -16.98 -8.84
N ARG A 47 18.33 -17.11 -7.54
CA ARG A 47 19.42 -16.39 -6.84
C ARG A 47 19.98 -17.25 -5.74
N LEU A 48 21.26 -17.07 -5.43
CA LEU A 48 21.88 -17.71 -4.28
C LEU A 48 21.23 -17.22 -2.99
N ALA A 49 20.89 -18.15 -2.10
CA ALA A 49 20.29 -17.83 -0.82
C ALA A 49 21.31 -17.09 0.07
N LYS A 50 20.86 -16.00 0.69
CA LYS A 50 21.66 -15.28 1.69
C LYS A 50 21.46 -15.94 3.04
N ASN A 51 22.55 -16.28 3.72
CA ASN A 51 22.50 -16.69 5.12
C ASN A 51 22.17 -15.46 5.96
N ILE A 52 20.90 -15.32 6.33
CA ILE A 52 20.48 -14.32 7.31
C ILE A 52 20.72 -14.93 8.67
N LYS A 53 21.64 -14.36 9.45
CA LYS A 53 21.77 -14.74 10.87
C LYS A 53 20.50 -14.25 11.57
N TYR A 54 19.85 -15.11 12.36
CA TYR A 54 18.64 -14.72 13.07
C TYR A 54 18.87 -13.53 14.02
N ASP A 55 20.09 -13.35 14.50
CA ASP A 55 20.51 -12.17 15.28
C ASP A 55 20.38 -10.86 14.47
N ASP A 56 20.63 -10.89 13.16
CA ASP A 56 20.49 -9.72 12.29
C ASP A 56 19.01 -9.35 12.07
N LEU A 57 18.07 -10.29 12.25
CA LEU A 57 16.63 -10.03 12.19
C LEU A 57 16.10 -9.34 13.45
N GLN A 58 16.79 -9.51 14.58
CA GLN A 58 16.48 -8.80 15.83
C GLN A 58 17.16 -7.43 15.89
N LYS A 59 18.10 -7.13 15.00
CA LYS A 59 18.74 -5.82 14.95
C LYS A 59 17.66 -4.76 14.64
N PRO A 60 17.47 -3.76 15.51
CA PRO A 60 16.45 -2.74 15.28
C PRO A 60 16.71 -2.10 13.93
N LYS A 61 15.67 -2.09 13.08
CA LYS A 61 15.75 -1.56 11.73
C LYS A 61 16.35 -0.14 11.80
N PRO A 62 17.42 0.16 11.06
CA PRO A 62 18.07 1.46 11.16
C PRO A 62 17.04 2.54 10.84
N ARG A 63 16.95 3.54 11.70
CA ARG A 63 16.12 4.72 11.46
C ARG A 63 16.78 5.49 10.31
N ILE A 64 16.26 5.29 9.10
CA ILE A 64 16.68 6.09 7.96
C ILE A 64 16.05 7.46 8.15
N GLU A 65 16.86 8.44 8.53
CA GLU A 65 16.45 9.83 8.52
C GLU A 65 16.44 10.29 7.07
N ILE A 66 15.25 10.35 6.48
CA ILE A 66 15.05 10.89 5.15
C ILE A 66 14.81 12.40 5.35
N PRO A 67 15.71 13.30 4.91
CA PRO A 67 15.57 14.74 5.14
C PRO A 67 14.22 15.30 4.63
N ALA A 68 13.67 14.70 3.57
CA ALA A 68 12.38 15.07 2.99
C ALA A 68 11.16 14.62 3.82
N LEU A 69 11.30 13.67 4.74
CA LEU A 69 10.20 13.16 5.57
C LEU A 69 9.91 14.04 6.80
N GLY A 70 10.48 15.24 6.82
CA GLY A 70 10.28 16.21 7.87
C GLY A 70 10.90 15.72 9.17
N THR A 71 11.88 16.47 9.65
CA THR A 71 11.90 16.70 11.08
C THR A 71 10.52 17.26 11.44
N GLY A 72 9.62 16.37 11.85
CA GLY A 72 8.46 16.76 12.64
C GLY A 72 9.06 17.47 13.83
N ARG A 73 9.22 18.80 13.71
CA ARG A 73 9.37 19.67 14.85
C ARG A 73 8.22 19.23 15.73
N ARG A 74 8.58 18.68 16.89
CA ARG A 74 7.68 18.51 18.02
C ARG A 74 6.80 19.75 18.00
N GLU A 75 5.49 19.61 17.81
CA GLU A 75 4.56 20.74 17.84
C GLU A 75 4.54 21.30 19.27
N GLU A 76 5.61 21.99 19.65
CA GLU A 76 5.52 23.08 20.60
C GLU A 76 4.63 24.09 19.88
N LYS A 77 3.38 24.14 20.35
CA LYS A 77 2.37 25.11 19.94
C LYS A 77 3.09 26.44 19.72
N ILE A 78 3.14 26.87 18.46
CA ILE A 78 3.68 28.17 18.08
C ILE A 78 3.19 29.17 19.14
N SER A 79 4.12 29.90 19.77
CA SER A 79 3.77 30.78 20.89
C SER A 79 2.67 31.73 20.42
N LYS A 80 1.75 32.14 21.31
CA LYS A 80 0.66 33.05 20.95
C LYS A 80 1.17 34.28 20.19
N THR A 81 2.35 34.77 20.57
CA THR A 81 3.03 35.89 19.92
C THR A 81 3.49 35.58 18.50
N GLU A 82 4.03 34.37 18.26
CA GLU A 82 4.47 33.94 16.93
C GLU A 82 3.27 33.68 16.00
N ALA A 83 2.17 33.13 16.54
CA ALA A 83 0.93 32.96 15.79
C ALA A 83 0.37 34.30 15.29
N ILE A 84 0.33 35.29 16.20
CA ILE A 84 -0.16 36.64 15.88
C ILE A 84 0.70 37.25 14.77
N ARG A 85 2.03 37.19 14.92
CA ARG A 85 2.97 37.73 13.91
C ARG A 85 2.81 37.07 12.55
N ALA A 86 2.63 35.75 12.53
CA ALA A 86 2.43 35.01 11.29
C ALA A 86 1.13 35.41 10.57
N ILE A 87 0.07 35.69 11.33
CA ILE A 87 -1.21 36.17 10.80
C ILE A 87 -1.06 37.60 10.25
N GLU A 88 -0.45 38.52 11.01
CA GLU A 88 -0.24 39.90 10.59
C GLU A 88 0.59 40.00 9.30
N ALA A 89 1.70 39.24 9.22
CA ALA A 89 2.54 39.21 8.03
C ALA A 89 1.78 38.68 6.80
N LYS A 90 0.94 37.65 7.00
CA LYS A 90 0.14 37.09 5.91
C LYS A 90 -0.94 38.05 5.44
N LEU A 91 -1.64 38.72 6.35
CA LEU A 91 -2.64 39.74 6.01
C LEU A 91 -2.02 40.89 5.21
N LYS A 92 -0.86 41.40 5.66
CA LYS A 92 -0.11 42.44 4.94
C LYS A 92 0.31 42.02 3.52
N THR A 93 0.58 40.72 3.32
CA THR A 93 0.93 40.18 2.02
C THR A 93 -0.30 40.08 1.11
N LEU A 94 -1.44 39.65 1.67
CA LEU A 94 -2.71 39.58 0.94
C LEU A 94 -3.26 40.98 0.60
N GLU A 95 -3.13 41.97 1.47
CA GLU A 95 -3.47 43.37 1.18
C GLU A 95 -2.63 43.93 0.03
N ARG A 96 -1.40 43.45 -0.14
CA ARG A 96 -0.55 43.79 -1.29
C ARG A 96 -0.87 42.98 -2.55
N GLN A 97 -1.59 41.87 -2.45
CA GLN A 97 -1.87 40.94 -3.56
C GLN A 97 -3.33 40.98 -4.05
N ALA A 98 -4.25 41.62 -3.33
CA ALA A 98 -5.68 41.64 -3.66
C ALA A 98 -6.04 42.42 -4.93
N ASP A 99 -5.10 43.17 -5.52
CA ASP A 99 -5.37 43.97 -6.72
C ASP A 99 -4.99 43.27 -8.05
N ASP A 100 -4.34 42.10 -8.03
CA ASP A 100 -3.92 41.44 -9.28
C ASP A 100 -4.01 39.89 -9.23
N ASN A 101 -5.00 39.35 -9.95
CA ASN A 101 -5.13 37.98 -10.48
C ASN A 101 -5.72 36.88 -9.57
N LEU A 102 -7.04 36.67 -9.67
CA LEU A 102 -7.66 35.36 -9.46
C LEU A 102 -8.17 34.79 -10.80
N GLU A 103 -7.26 34.36 -11.67
CA GLU A 103 -7.62 33.52 -12.82
C GLU A 103 -7.56 32.05 -12.41
N LEU A 104 -8.72 31.40 -12.31
CA LEU A 104 -8.81 29.95 -12.22
C LEU A 104 -8.47 29.37 -13.59
N ASN A 105 -7.34 28.65 -13.69
CA ASN A 105 -7.02 27.88 -14.87
C ASN A 105 -8.01 26.70 -15.01
N THR A 106 -8.96 26.82 -15.95
CA THR A 106 -9.99 25.83 -16.24
C THR A 106 -9.56 24.77 -17.27
N THR A 107 -8.29 24.69 -17.67
CA THR A 107 -7.87 23.74 -18.71
C THR A 107 -7.95 22.30 -18.21
N GLY A 108 -9.00 21.58 -18.62
CA GLY A 108 -9.15 20.12 -18.45
C GLY A 108 -10.36 19.66 -17.63
N ARG A 109 -11.26 20.56 -17.22
CA ARG A 109 -12.52 20.19 -16.54
C ARG A 109 -13.60 19.88 -17.58
N GLU A 110 -13.80 18.60 -17.87
CA GLU A 110 -15.03 18.15 -18.54
C GLU A 110 -16.24 18.46 -17.62
N PRO A 111 -17.23 19.25 -18.07
CA PRO A 111 -18.22 19.86 -17.18
C PRO A 111 -19.20 18.88 -16.53
N ASN A 112 -19.24 17.62 -16.98
CA ASN A 112 -20.33 16.71 -16.67
C ASN A 112 -19.93 15.41 -15.97
N VAL A 113 -18.71 15.30 -15.43
CA VAL A 113 -18.25 14.07 -14.78
C VAL A 113 -17.74 14.38 -13.38
N SER A 114 -18.38 13.80 -12.37
CA SER A 114 -17.89 13.93 -10.99
C SER A 114 -16.49 13.31 -10.88
N PHE A 115 -15.61 13.91 -10.07
CA PHE A 115 -14.23 13.44 -9.91
C PHE A 115 -14.14 11.95 -9.58
N ILE A 116 -15.07 11.45 -8.76
CA ILE A 116 -15.16 10.06 -8.33
C ILE A 116 -15.47 9.13 -9.51
N GLN A 117 -16.22 9.57 -10.52
CA GLN A 117 -16.51 8.78 -11.70
C GLN A 117 -15.30 8.58 -12.62
N ARG A 118 -14.33 9.50 -12.65
CA ARG A 118 -13.13 9.36 -13.48
C ARG A 118 -12.31 8.11 -13.13
N TYR A 119 -12.40 7.61 -11.90
CA TYR A 119 -11.58 6.49 -11.41
C TYR A 119 -12.32 5.16 -11.24
N GLN A 120 -13.55 5.03 -11.75
CA GLN A 120 -14.37 3.81 -11.65
C GLN A 120 -14.21 2.85 -12.86
N PHE A 121 -12.98 2.58 -13.30
CA PHE A 121 -12.72 1.78 -14.52
C PHE A 121 -13.03 0.27 -14.41
N ASN A 122 -13.28 -0.24 -13.20
CA ASN A 122 -13.42 -1.68 -12.93
C ASN A 122 -14.86 -2.14 -12.66
N LYS A 123 -15.86 -1.26 -12.80
CA LYS A 123 -17.24 -1.56 -12.37
C LYS A 123 -17.99 -2.50 -13.33
N ASP A 124 -17.54 -2.60 -14.58
CA ASP A 124 -18.22 -3.38 -15.62
C ASP A 124 -17.69 -4.83 -15.77
N ARG A 125 -16.68 -5.23 -15.01
CA ARG A 125 -16.17 -6.63 -15.06
C ARG A 125 -17.13 -7.65 -14.44
N ASP A 126 -18.01 -7.23 -13.53
CA ASP A 126 -18.92 -8.11 -12.79
C ASP A 126 -20.30 -8.30 -13.44
N THR A 127 -20.64 -7.52 -14.49
CA THR A 127 -21.93 -7.61 -15.17
C THR A 127 -21.89 -8.60 -16.34
N LEU A 128 -20.79 -8.67 -17.08
CA LEU A 128 -20.62 -9.60 -18.21
C LEU A 128 -20.41 -11.08 -17.81
N GLN A 129 -20.05 -11.37 -16.57
CA GLN A 129 -19.93 -12.76 -16.09
C GLN A 129 -21.25 -13.39 -15.63
N ARG A 130 -22.36 -12.64 -15.57
CA ARG A 130 -23.65 -13.16 -15.07
C ARG A 130 -24.56 -13.77 -16.14
N SER A 131 -24.22 -13.67 -17.43
CA SER A 131 -25.09 -14.17 -18.52
C SER A 131 -24.74 -15.56 -19.04
N ALA A 132 -23.72 -16.23 -18.52
CA ALA A 132 -23.31 -17.57 -18.95
C ALA A 132 -23.15 -18.51 -17.74
N GLY A 133 -24.22 -19.20 -17.35
CA GLY A 133 -24.15 -20.25 -16.34
C GLY A 133 -25.48 -20.60 -15.71
N LEU A 134 -26.12 -21.64 -16.25
CA LEU A 134 -27.31 -22.27 -15.71
C LEU A 134 -26.96 -23.05 -14.41
N HIS A 135 -27.88 -23.01 -13.44
CA HIS A 135 -28.06 -23.95 -12.31
C HIS A 135 -27.24 -23.74 -11.01
N GLY A 136 -27.95 -23.26 -9.97
CA GLY A 136 -27.46 -23.27 -8.58
C GLY A 136 -28.36 -22.48 -7.63
N LYS A 137 -29.42 -23.11 -7.12
CA LYS A 137 -30.28 -22.54 -6.07
C LYS A 137 -29.51 -22.41 -4.75
N TYR A 138 -29.03 -21.22 -4.43
CA TYR A 138 -28.72 -20.82 -3.06
C TYR A 138 -29.13 -19.36 -2.86
N SER A 139 -30.34 -19.17 -2.29
CA SER A 139 -30.77 -17.89 -1.74
C SER A 139 -29.90 -17.60 -0.50
N LYS A 140 -28.88 -16.74 -0.62
CA LYS A 140 -28.19 -16.18 0.54
C LYS A 140 -28.68 -14.76 0.78
N SER A 141 -29.49 -14.64 1.83
CA SER A 141 -29.97 -13.38 2.40
C SER A 141 -28.83 -12.36 2.55
N LYS A 142 -29.10 -11.12 2.13
CA LYS A 142 -28.25 -9.96 2.35
C LYS A 142 -28.22 -9.68 3.87
N SER A 143 -27.12 -10.04 4.54
CA SER A 143 -26.81 -9.49 5.86
C SER A 143 -26.01 -8.21 5.66
N SER A 144 -26.70 -7.08 5.69
CA SER A 144 -26.09 -5.76 5.90
C SER A 144 -25.81 -5.59 7.39
N ALA A 145 -24.62 -5.97 7.86
CA ALA A 145 -24.17 -5.63 9.20
C ALA A 145 -22.84 -4.86 9.11
N PRO A 146 -22.74 -3.65 9.67
CA PRO A 146 -21.52 -2.86 9.66
C PRO A 146 -20.51 -3.44 10.66
N TYR A 147 -19.26 -3.45 10.25
CA TYR A 147 -18.05 -3.88 10.97
C TYR A 147 -18.16 -4.05 12.50
N HIS A 148 -18.03 -5.29 12.98
CA HIS A 148 -17.71 -5.56 14.38
C HIS A 148 -16.20 -5.38 14.61
N HIS A 149 -15.82 -4.33 15.32
CA HIS A 149 -14.44 -4.10 15.76
C HIS A 149 -14.18 -4.95 17.01
N HIS A 150 -13.35 -5.99 16.90
CA HIS A 150 -12.88 -6.72 18.08
C HIS A 150 -11.80 -5.89 18.80
N ARG A 151 -12.11 -5.43 20.02
CA ARG A 151 -11.10 -4.85 20.93
C ARG A 151 -10.31 -5.97 21.60
N PRO A 152 -8.97 -5.87 21.74
CA PRO A 152 -8.19 -6.86 22.49
C PRO A 152 -8.51 -6.74 23.99
N PRO A 153 -8.48 -7.85 24.75
CA PRO A 153 -8.73 -7.82 26.18
C PRO A 153 -7.58 -7.13 26.93
N HIS A 154 -7.94 -6.20 27.82
CA HIS A 154 -7.03 -5.60 28.79
C HIS A 154 -6.65 -6.66 29.84
N SER A 155 -5.35 -7.01 29.93
CA SER A 155 -4.83 -7.73 31.09
C SER A 155 -4.81 -6.77 32.28
N LYS A 156 -5.67 -7.03 33.28
CA LYS A 156 -5.50 -6.46 34.62
C LYS A 156 -4.35 -7.20 35.29
N ARG A 157 -3.28 -6.47 35.63
CA ARG A 157 -2.27 -6.92 36.57
C ARG A 157 -2.83 -6.77 37.98
N HIS A 158 -2.80 -7.86 38.74
CA HIS A 158 -2.80 -7.86 40.20
C HIS A 158 -1.47 -8.45 40.65
#